data_AF-A0A7S4QY57-F1
#
_entry.id   AF-A0A7S4QY57-F1
#
_cell.length_a   1.000
_cell.length_b   1.000
_cell.length_c   1.000
_cell.angle_alpha   90.00
_cell.angle_beta   90.00
_cell.angle_gamma   90.00
#
_symmetry.space_group_name_H-M   'P 1'
#
loop_
_entity.id
_entity.type
_entity.pdbx_description
1 polymer ?
#
loop_
_entity_poly.entity_id
_entity_poly.type
_entity_poly.pdbx_seq_one_letter_code
_entity_poly.pdbx_strand_id
1 'polypeptide(L)'
;MDILFGSSFSQLQDIGTPFTRCGLTRRYLMYINGPPPRLYNKYTETVYPLPAGGVIKQWTGRKCSAPDCNFELCLYSVGAPPRTFPLCPYCFNHPQKEWGKIPGEDEFSNEVPEDSVDREDEAKERKFRRLGGRSLILECPHPDGHPLIEDLTVSPDPDSDGVLILDPHFGPKWRLCRYVVKKSLR
;
A
#
# COMPACT_ATOMS: atom_id res chain seq x y z
N MET A 1 0.33 -29.15 -16.09
CA MET A 1 1.17 -29.91 -15.15
C MET A 1 2.47 -29.15 -14.95
N ASP A 2 2.61 -28.66 -13.71
CA ASP A 2 3.87 -28.50 -12.95
C ASP A 2 4.98 -27.61 -13.48
N ILE A 3 4.91 -26.30 -13.19
CA ILE A 3 6.08 -25.51 -12.77
C ILE A 3 5.58 -24.52 -11.71
N LEU A 4 6.17 -24.59 -10.50
CA LEU A 4 5.90 -23.79 -9.28
C LEU A 4 5.05 -24.46 -8.17
N PHE A 5 4.97 -25.79 -8.17
CA PHE A 5 4.69 -26.60 -6.97
C PHE A 5 6.01 -26.99 -6.25
N GLY A 6 6.98 -26.08 -6.20
CA GLY A 6 8.37 -26.36 -5.80
C GLY A 6 8.80 -25.83 -4.43
N SER A 7 7.92 -25.21 -3.66
CA SER A 7 8.21 -24.84 -2.28
C SER A 7 7.35 -25.70 -1.38
N SER A 8 7.99 -26.49 -0.53
CA SER A 8 7.42 -27.30 0.54
C SER A 8 6.07 -26.76 1.03
N PHE A 9 5.04 -27.61 1.01
CA PHE A 9 3.74 -27.40 1.65
C PHE A 9 3.89 -27.38 3.19
N SER A 10 4.73 -26.50 3.73
CA SER A 10 4.52 -26.05 5.09
C SER A 10 3.15 -25.36 5.04
N GLN A 11 2.17 -25.86 5.79
CA GLN A 11 0.85 -25.24 5.86
C GLN A 11 1.05 -23.73 6.05
N LEU A 12 0.40 -22.89 5.24
CA LEU A 12 0.48 -21.42 5.32
C LEU A 12 0.29 -20.88 6.76
N GLN A 13 -0.32 -21.69 7.63
CA GLN A 13 -0.54 -21.47 9.05
C GLN A 13 0.76 -21.36 9.88
N ASP A 14 1.84 -22.05 9.49
CA ASP A 14 3.13 -22.06 10.21
C ASP A 14 4.19 -21.14 9.58
N ILE A 15 3.85 -20.47 8.47
CA ILE A 15 4.76 -19.55 7.79
C ILE A 15 4.46 -18.13 8.23
N GLY A 16 5.44 -17.49 8.86
CA GLY A 16 5.45 -16.05 9.11
C GLY A 16 5.54 -15.66 10.59
N THR A 17 5.76 -14.38 10.83
CA THR A 17 5.93 -13.83 12.18
C THR A 17 4.72 -12.95 12.54
N PRO A 18 4.17 -13.03 13.77
CA PRO A 18 3.15 -12.09 14.23
C PRO A 18 3.57 -10.63 13.99
N PHE A 19 2.70 -9.83 13.37
CA PHE A 19 3.08 -8.50 12.86
C PHE A 19 2.17 -7.36 13.32
N THR A 20 0.93 -7.31 12.84
CA THR A 20 -0.08 -6.31 13.23
C THR A 20 -1.39 -7.00 13.57
N ARG A 21 -2.28 -6.37 14.33
CA ARG A 21 -3.58 -6.93 14.69
C ARG A 21 -4.66 -6.68 13.62
N CYS A 22 -5.39 -7.74 13.31
CA CYS A 22 -6.61 -7.70 12.51
C CYS A 22 -7.71 -6.92 13.25
N GLY A 23 -8.37 -5.98 12.58
CA GLY A 23 -9.47 -5.22 13.17
C GLY A 23 -10.74 -6.05 13.39
N LEU A 24 -10.99 -7.05 12.55
CA LEU A 24 -12.16 -7.93 12.62
C LEU A 24 -12.03 -8.96 13.75
N THR A 25 -10.89 -9.66 13.83
CA THR A 25 -10.70 -10.76 14.80
C THR A 25 -9.94 -10.34 16.06
N ARG A 26 -9.30 -9.17 16.06
CA ARG A 26 -8.40 -8.69 17.12
C ARG A 26 -7.19 -9.59 17.39
N ARG A 27 -6.88 -10.50 16.46
CA ARG A 27 -5.73 -11.41 16.53
C ARG A 27 -4.57 -10.87 15.67
N TYR A 28 -3.35 -11.29 15.99
CA TYR A 28 -2.19 -10.97 15.17
C TYR A 28 -2.29 -11.63 13.79
N LEU A 29 -2.00 -10.83 12.77
CA LEU A 29 -1.73 -11.25 11.41
C LEU A 29 -0.28 -11.71 11.31
N MET A 30 -0.03 -12.75 10.53
CA MET A 30 1.30 -13.29 10.27
C MET A 30 1.87 -12.56 9.05
N TYR A 31 3.06 -11.97 9.19
CA TYR A 31 3.79 -11.39 8.07
C TYR A 31 4.62 -12.44 7.36
N ILE A 32 4.42 -12.54 6.05
CA ILE A 32 5.14 -13.44 5.16
C ILE A 32 5.96 -12.58 4.21
N ASN A 33 7.28 -12.63 4.38
CA ASN A 33 8.26 -11.82 3.62
C ASN A 33 8.53 -12.37 2.20
N GLY A 34 7.94 -13.52 1.84
CA GLY A 34 8.13 -14.09 0.50
C GLY A 34 7.56 -13.17 -0.58
N PRO A 35 8.18 -13.05 -1.77
CA PRO A 35 7.68 -12.19 -2.84
C PRO A 35 6.37 -12.74 -3.45
N PRO A 36 5.28 -11.98 -3.53
CA PRO A 36 5.08 -10.64 -2.95
C PRO A 36 4.74 -10.67 -1.45
N PRO A 37 5.22 -9.67 -0.67
CA PRO A 37 4.96 -9.61 0.76
C PRO A 37 3.47 -9.52 1.05
N ARG A 38 3.03 -10.21 2.11
CA ARG A 38 1.61 -10.30 2.49
C ARG A 38 1.43 -10.51 3.99
N LEU A 39 0.27 -10.10 4.49
CA LEU A 39 -0.21 -10.49 5.81
C LEU A 39 -1.21 -11.64 5.67
N TYR A 40 -1.20 -12.57 6.61
CA TYR A 40 -2.11 -13.70 6.65
C TYR A 40 -2.83 -13.76 8.00
N ASN A 41 -4.16 -13.81 7.97
CA ASN A 41 -4.96 -14.09 9.16
C ASN A 41 -5.20 -15.59 9.28
N LYS A 42 -4.51 -16.26 10.20
CA LYS A 42 -4.66 -17.71 10.42
C LYS A 42 -6.05 -18.15 10.90
N TYR A 43 -6.87 -17.24 11.43
CA TYR A 43 -8.18 -17.57 12.00
C TYR A 43 -9.32 -17.47 10.98
N THR A 44 -9.18 -16.58 10.00
CA THR A 44 -10.17 -16.40 8.91
C THR A 44 -9.64 -16.88 7.57
N GLU A 45 -8.40 -17.38 7.55
CA GLU A 45 -7.66 -17.81 6.37
C GLU A 45 -7.57 -16.71 5.28
N THR A 46 -7.70 -15.44 5.68
CA THR A 46 -7.69 -14.31 4.76
C THR A 46 -6.26 -13.82 4.52
N VAL A 47 -5.93 -13.58 3.25
CA VAL A 47 -4.64 -13.01 2.83
C VAL A 47 -4.82 -11.53 2.48
N TYR A 48 -3.97 -10.67 3.02
CA TYR A 48 -3.88 -9.26 2.69
C TYR A 48 -2.56 -8.98 1.97
N PRO A 49 -2.56 -8.95 0.63
CA PRO A 49 -1.43 -8.48 -0.15
C PRO A 49 -0.95 -7.10 0.31
N LEU A 50 0.36 -6.87 0.34
CA LEU A 50 0.94 -5.57 0.69
C LEU A 50 1.45 -4.83 -0.56
N PRO A 51 1.63 -3.49 -0.48
CA PRO A 51 2.26 -2.70 -1.54
C PRO A 51 3.62 -3.24 -1.97
N ALA A 52 3.88 -3.22 -3.29
CA ALA A 52 5.16 -3.61 -3.87
C ALA A 52 6.06 -2.38 -4.08
N GLY A 53 7.38 -2.57 -3.92
CA GLY A 53 8.39 -1.53 -4.20
C GLY A 53 8.98 -0.85 -2.97
N GLY A 54 8.48 -1.14 -1.77
CA GLY A 54 8.98 -0.56 -0.52
C GLY A 54 9.08 -1.56 0.63
N VAL A 55 9.39 -1.03 1.81
CA VAL A 55 9.62 -1.80 3.05
C VAL A 55 8.44 -1.59 4.00
N ILE A 56 7.96 -2.68 4.59
CA ILE A 56 6.84 -2.65 5.55
C ILE A 56 7.40 -2.74 6.97
N LYS A 57 7.00 -1.81 7.85
CA LYS A 57 7.39 -1.77 9.27
C LYS A 57 6.14 -1.76 10.16
N GLN A 58 6.24 -2.27 11.39
CA GLN A 58 5.12 -2.22 12.34
C GLN A 58 4.88 -0.78 12.83
N TRP A 59 3.61 -0.42 13.05
CA TRP A 59 3.22 0.81 13.73
C TRP A 59 2.32 0.50 14.93
N THR A 60 2.95 -0.12 15.93
CA THR A 60 2.25 -0.73 17.07
C THR A 60 1.37 0.26 17.82
N GLY A 61 0.15 -0.17 18.17
CA GLY A 61 -0.79 0.58 18.99
C GLY A 61 -1.62 1.63 18.24
N ARG A 62 -1.37 1.85 16.94
CA ARG A 62 -2.15 2.77 16.11
C ARG A 62 -3.20 1.99 15.32
N LYS A 63 -4.45 2.44 15.36
CA LYS A 63 -5.57 1.81 14.64
C LYS A 63 -6.02 2.71 13.50
N CYS A 64 -6.52 2.09 12.44
CA CYS A 64 -7.19 2.79 11.35
C CYS A 64 -8.45 3.49 11.86
N SER A 65 -8.62 4.75 11.48
CA SER A 65 -9.78 5.58 11.82
C SER A 65 -10.95 5.45 10.84
N ALA A 66 -10.79 4.72 9.74
CA ALA A 66 -11.90 4.41 8.85
C ALA A 66 -13.04 3.68 9.61
N PRO A 67 -14.32 4.01 9.33
CA PRO A 67 -15.46 3.40 9.99
C PRO A 67 -15.39 1.88 9.99
N ASP A 68 -15.63 1.27 11.15
CA ASP A 68 -15.65 -0.18 11.38
C ASP A 68 -14.38 -0.96 10.98
N CYS A 69 -13.27 -0.29 10.64
CA CYS A 69 -12.05 -0.95 10.22
C CYS A 69 -11.24 -1.50 11.41
N ASN A 70 -10.83 -0.65 12.35
CA ASN A 70 -10.08 -1.00 13.57
C ASN A 70 -8.76 -1.80 13.37
N PHE A 71 -8.25 -1.95 12.14
CA PHE A 71 -6.98 -2.64 11.89
C PHE A 71 -5.82 -1.88 12.51
N GLU A 72 -4.87 -2.62 13.09
CA GLU A 72 -3.61 -2.02 13.51
C GLU A 72 -2.77 -1.67 12.28
N LEU A 73 -2.24 -0.46 12.29
CA LEU A 73 -1.54 0.12 11.17
C LEU A 73 -0.10 -0.43 11.06
N CYS A 74 0.42 -0.34 9.85
CA CYS A 74 1.83 -0.51 9.55
C CYS A 74 2.35 0.73 8.81
N LEU A 75 3.66 0.81 8.62
CA LEU A 75 4.32 1.85 7.86
C LEU A 75 4.82 1.27 6.55
N TYR A 76 4.66 2.03 5.48
CA TYR A 76 5.22 1.73 4.16
C TYR A 76 6.29 2.77 3.82
N SER A 77 7.55 2.35 3.75
CA SER A 77 8.67 3.21 3.39
C SER A 77 9.14 2.93 1.96
N VAL A 78 9.18 3.94 1.10
CA VAL A 78 9.56 3.81 -0.32
C VAL A 78 10.31 5.04 -0.84
N GLY A 79 11.12 4.85 -1.89
CA GLY A 79 11.84 5.93 -2.59
C GLY A 79 13.25 6.21 -2.07
N ALA A 80 13.95 7.11 -2.77
CA ALA A 80 15.27 7.63 -2.42
C ALA A 80 15.28 9.15 -2.64
N PRO A 81 15.22 9.99 -1.59
CA PRO A 81 15.21 9.64 -0.16
C PRO A 81 13.92 8.91 0.28
N PRO A 82 13.98 8.08 1.34
CA PRO A 82 12.84 7.28 1.78
C PRO A 82 11.73 8.17 2.36
N ARG A 83 10.52 8.01 1.82
CA ARG A 83 9.28 8.58 2.37
C ARG A 83 8.53 7.47 3.09
N THR A 84 7.96 7.78 4.24
CA THR A 84 7.21 6.81 5.04
C THR A 84 5.74 7.21 5.12
N PHE A 85 4.86 6.29 4.76
CA PHE A 85 3.43 6.47 4.72
C PHE A 85 2.73 5.53 5.71
N PRO A 86 1.63 5.98 6.33
CA PRO A 86 0.77 5.09 7.10
C PRO A 86 0.06 4.10 6.17
N LEU A 87 -0.08 2.85 6.61
CA LEU A 87 -0.72 1.77 5.84
C LEU A 87 -1.69 0.99 6.72
N CYS A 88 -2.98 1.11 6.42
CA CYS A 88 -4.00 0.16 6.86
C CYS A 88 -4.02 -1.06 5.91
N PRO A 89 -3.72 -2.29 6.38
CA PRO A 89 -3.75 -3.46 5.51
C PRO A 89 -5.14 -3.79 4.94
N TYR A 90 -6.20 -3.48 5.68
CA TYR A 90 -7.55 -3.75 5.26
C TYR A 90 -8.02 -2.78 4.17
N CYS A 91 -7.93 -1.48 4.42
CA CYS A 91 -8.38 -0.44 3.48
C CYS A 91 -7.56 -0.44 2.18
N PHE A 92 -6.29 -0.84 2.23
CA PHE A 92 -5.48 -1.01 1.02
C PHE A 92 -6.03 -2.11 0.11
N ASN A 93 -6.57 -3.19 0.69
CA ASN A 93 -7.16 -4.31 -0.05
C ASN A 93 -8.67 -4.16 -0.28
N HIS A 94 -9.32 -3.21 0.38
CA HIS A 94 -10.74 -2.91 0.27
C HIS A 94 -10.93 -1.38 0.24
N PRO A 95 -10.42 -0.69 -0.80
CA PRO A 95 -10.57 0.75 -0.92
C PRO A 95 -12.03 1.12 -1.15
N GLN A 96 -12.49 2.22 -0.52
CA GLN A 96 -13.81 2.79 -0.79
C GLN A 96 -13.70 3.84 -1.87
N LYS A 97 -14.65 3.82 -2.83
CA LYS A 97 -14.69 4.77 -3.96
C LYS A 97 -14.83 6.22 -3.52
N GLU A 98 -15.49 6.46 -2.40
CA GLU A 98 -15.72 7.79 -1.83
C GLU A 98 -14.43 8.48 -1.35
N TRP A 99 -13.36 7.72 -1.08
CA TRP A 99 -12.07 8.29 -0.66
C TRP A 99 -11.24 8.85 -1.81
N GLY A 100 -11.66 8.65 -3.06
CA GLY A 100 -11.01 9.18 -4.26
C GLY A 100 -10.23 8.14 -5.05
N LYS A 101 -9.23 8.58 -5.81
CA LYS A 101 -8.47 7.74 -6.74
C LYS A 101 -7.61 6.72 -5.99
N ILE A 102 -7.66 5.46 -6.42
CA ILE A 102 -6.87 4.37 -5.82
C ILE A 102 -5.42 4.42 -6.34
N PRO A 103 -4.42 4.54 -5.46
CA PRO A 103 -3.02 4.56 -5.89
C PRO A 103 -2.60 3.25 -6.54
N GLY A 104 -1.94 3.34 -7.71
CA GLY A 104 -1.42 2.18 -8.44
C GLY A 104 -2.41 1.52 -9.40
N GLU A 105 -3.66 1.98 -9.44
CA GLU A 105 -4.58 1.64 -10.53
C GLU A 105 -4.35 2.62 -11.70
N ASP A 106 -3.86 2.07 -12.82
CA ASP A 106 -3.83 2.81 -14.08
C ASP A 106 -5.29 2.94 -14.55
N GLU A 107 -5.82 4.15 -14.77
CA GLU A 107 -7.16 4.39 -15.36
C GLU A 107 -7.34 3.82 -16.79
N PHE A 108 -6.37 3.05 -17.28
CA PHE A 108 -6.18 2.63 -18.66
C PHE A 108 -6.32 1.12 -18.86
N SER A 109 -7.21 0.45 -18.11
CA SER A 109 -7.47 -0.97 -18.34
C SER A 109 -8.59 -1.27 -19.34
N ASN A 110 -9.16 -0.30 -20.07
CA ASN A 110 -10.25 -0.64 -21.01
C ASN A 110 -10.36 0.13 -22.33
N GLU A 111 -9.40 0.95 -22.75
CA GLU A 111 -9.36 1.43 -24.14
C GLU A 111 -7.91 1.40 -24.64
N VAL A 112 -7.65 0.51 -25.59
CA VAL A 112 -6.43 0.52 -26.40
C VAL A 112 -6.74 1.45 -27.58
N PRO A 113 -6.13 2.64 -27.69
CA PRO A 113 -6.22 3.41 -28.93
C PRO A 113 -5.56 2.60 -30.04
N GLU A 114 -6.30 2.32 -31.11
CA GLU A 114 -5.86 1.47 -32.24
C GLU A 114 -4.67 2.03 -33.02
N ASP A 115 -4.18 3.23 -32.70
CA ASP A 115 -3.18 3.91 -33.49
C ASP A 115 -2.10 4.58 -32.62
N SER A 116 -0.99 3.90 -32.41
CA SER A 116 0.29 4.57 -32.17
C SER A 116 1.46 3.68 -32.55
N VAL A 117 2.28 4.26 -33.42
CA VAL A 117 3.55 3.77 -33.92
C VAL A 117 4.57 4.16 -32.86
N ASP A 118 4.92 3.23 -31.95
CA ASP A 118 6.18 3.19 -31.15
C ASP A 118 6.05 2.15 -30.01
N ARG A 119 5.97 0.86 -30.39
CA ARG A 119 5.58 -0.25 -29.49
C ARG A 119 6.72 -0.78 -28.59
N GLU A 120 7.97 -0.42 -28.83
CA GLU A 120 9.12 -1.09 -28.18
C GLU A 120 9.59 -0.40 -26.89
N ASP A 121 9.53 0.93 -26.80
CA ASP A 121 9.99 1.68 -25.63
C ASP A 121 8.93 1.80 -24.54
N GLU A 122 7.65 2.00 -24.90
CA GLU A 122 6.54 1.98 -23.94
C GLU A 122 6.35 0.59 -23.28
N ALA A 123 6.60 -0.49 -24.03
CA ALA A 123 6.50 -1.84 -23.50
C ALA A 123 7.61 -2.15 -22.48
N LYS A 124 8.81 -1.57 -22.65
CA LYS A 124 9.91 -1.67 -21.68
C LYS A 124 9.62 -0.87 -20.40
N GLU A 125 9.09 0.34 -20.52
CA GLU A 125 8.66 1.11 -19.33
C GLU A 125 7.53 0.42 -18.55
N ARG A 126 6.51 -0.11 -19.25
CA ARG A 126 5.41 -0.85 -18.61
C ARG A 126 5.90 -2.12 -17.90
N LYS A 127 6.92 -2.79 -18.44
CA LYS A 127 7.57 -3.93 -17.79
C LYS A 127 8.39 -3.52 -16.56
N PHE A 128 9.07 -2.38 -16.59
CA PHE A 128 9.85 -1.91 -15.43
C PHE A 128 8.96 -1.45 -14.27
N ARG A 129 7.79 -0.85 -14.55
CA ARG A 129 6.82 -0.43 -13.52
C ARG A 129 6.06 -1.59 -12.87
N ARG A 130 6.26 -2.84 -13.33
CA ARG A 130 5.54 -4.04 -12.86
C ARG A 130 6.52 -5.11 -12.37
N LEU A 131 6.64 -5.28 -11.05
CA LEU A 131 7.39 -6.41 -10.48
C LEU A 131 6.41 -7.56 -10.19
N GLY A 132 6.59 -8.70 -10.86
CA GLY A 132 5.71 -9.87 -10.68
C GLY A 132 4.24 -9.62 -11.06
N GLY A 133 3.98 -8.74 -12.05
CA GLY A 133 2.63 -8.44 -12.53
C GLY A 133 1.86 -7.38 -11.73
N ARG A 134 2.45 -6.77 -10.70
CA ARG A 134 1.83 -5.68 -9.90
C ARG A 134 2.57 -4.37 -10.08
N SER A 135 1.83 -3.26 -10.18
CA SER A 135 2.41 -1.92 -10.28
C SER A 135 3.18 -1.56 -9.01
N LEU A 136 4.35 -0.92 -9.17
CA LEU A 136 5.14 -0.41 -8.04
C LEU A 136 4.42 0.79 -7.41
N ILE A 137 4.22 0.75 -6.08
CA ILE A 137 3.60 1.84 -5.34
C ILE A 137 4.71 2.74 -4.80
N LEU A 138 5.05 3.81 -5.51
CA LEU A 138 6.14 4.73 -5.13
C LEU A 138 5.66 5.95 -4.31
N GLU A 139 4.36 5.98 -4.02
CA GLU A 139 3.62 7.05 -3.34
C GLU A 139 2.82 6.46 -2.17
N CYS A 140 1.90 7.23 -1.59
CA CYS A 140 1.03 6.70 -0.53
C CYS A 140 0.14 5.58 -1.09
N PRO A 141 -0.06 4.48 -0.33
CA PRO A 141 -0.96 3.40 -0.72
C PRO A 141 -2.46 3.68 -0.48
N HIS A 142 -2.84 4.82 0.10
CA HIS A 142 -4.25 5.16 0.38
C HIS A 142 -4.72 6.35 -0.47
N PRO A 143 -6.02 6.40 -0.82
CA PRO A 143 -6.63 7.61 -1.38
C PRO A 143 -6.65 8.79 -0.40
N ASP A 144 -6.82 10.00 -0.93
CA ASP A 144 -6.72 11.25 -0.17
C ASP A 144 -7.81 11.44 0.87
N GLY A 145 -9.06 11.10 0.52
CA GLY A 145 -10.22 11.19 1.41
C GLY A 145 -10.31 10.03 2.40
N HIS A 146 -9.25 9.22 2.53
CA HIS A 146 -9.24 8.15 3.51
C HIS A 146 -9.11 8.76 4.92
N PRO A 147 -9.96 8.40 5.90
CA PRO A 147 -9.95 9.01 7.25
C PRO A 147 -8.58 9.02 7.96
N LEU A 148 -7.79 7.95 7.80
CA LEU A 148 -6.40 7.89 8.28
C LEU A 148 -5.50 9.02 7.73
N ILE A 149 -5.66 9.38 6.46
CA ILE A 149 -4.87 10.41 5.81
C ILE A 149 -5.34 11.79 6.26
N GLU A 150 -6.66 11.98 6.36
CA GLU A 150 -7.26 13.21 6.91
C GLU A 150 -6.78 13.50 8.33
N ASP A 151 -6.78 12.49 9.22
CA ASP A 151 -6.34 12.63 10.61
C ASP A 151 -4.85 13.04 10.76
N LEU A 152 -4.01 12.67 9.79
CA LEU A 152 -2.58 12.96 9.81
C LEU A 152 -2.22 14.23 9.02
N THR A 153 -3.19 14.82 8.32
CA THR A 153 -3.00 16.03 7.52
C THR A 153 -2.89 17.25 8.42
N VAL A 154 -1.84 18.04 8.20
CA VAL A 154 -1.56 19.29 8.94
C VAL A 154 -2.00 20.50 8.15
N SER A 155 -1.61 20.56 6.87
CA SER A 155 -1.94 21.67 5.98
C SER A 155 -1.86 21.24 4.52
N PRO A 156 -2.50 21.98 3.60
CA PRO A 156 -2.14 21.90 2.19
C PRO A 156 -0.67 22.29 2.01
N ASP A 157 -0.04 21.74 0.98
CA ASP A 157 1.33 22.06 0.61
C ASP A 157 1.38 23.39 -0.17
N PRO A 158 2.23 24.36 0.20
CA PRO A 158 2.31 25.64 -0.51
C PRO A 158 2.88 25.50 -1.93
N ASP A 159 3.68 24.47 -2.20
CA ASP A 159 4.42 24.31 -3.45
C ASP A 159 3.77 23.29 -4.41
N SER A 160 2.71 22.59 -3.99
CA SER A 160 1.94 21.71 -4.88
C SER A 160 0.52 21.48 -4.36
N ASP A 161 -0.32 20.90 -5.22
CA ASP A 161 -1.67 20.41 -4.87
C ASP A 161 -1.69 19.20 -3.91
N GLY A 162 -0.60 18.93 -3.19
CA GLY A 162 -0.51 17.89 -2.17
C GLY A 162 -0.91 18.35 -0.78
N VAL A 163 -0.77 17.46 0.19
CA VAL A 163 -0.94 17.76 1.61
C VAL A 163 0.36 17.47 2.38
N LEU A 164 0.54 18.15 3.51
CA LEU A 164 1.63 17.87 4.44
C LEU A 164 1.07 17.00 5.57
N ILE A 165 1.64 15.81 5.73
CA ILE A 165 1.31 14.91 6.84
C ILE A 165 2.45 14.88 7.86
N LEU A 166 2.11 14.64 9.12
CA LEU A 166 3.13 14.37 10.15
C LEU A 166 3.83 13.05 9.84
N ASP A 167 5.17 13.06 9.84
CA ASP A 167 5.95 11.82 9.66
C ASP A 167 5.63 10.84 10.81
N PRO A 168 5.01 9.68 10.50
CA PRO A 168 4.58 8.74 11.52
C PRO A 168 5.75 7.95 12.15
N HIS A 169 6.96 8.05 11.59
CA HIS A 169 8.13 7.27 12.01
C HIS A 169 8.99 7.94 13.10
N PHE A 170 9.02 9.28 13.18
CA PHE A 170 10.00 9.98 14.00
C PHE A 170 9.39 10.62 15.26
N GLY A 171 10.00 10.31 16.41
CA GLY A 171 9.73 10.90 17.72
C GLY A 171 10.15 12.37 17.83
N PRO A 172 10.95 12.81 18.83
CA PRO A 172 11.10 14.22 19.25
C PRO A 172 11.70 15.20 18.21
N LYS A 173 11.94 14.77 16.97
CA LYS A 173 12.30 15.60 15.81
C LYS A 173 11.18 15.51 14.78
N TRP A 174 10.09 16.23 15.03
CA TRP A 174 8.93 16.30 14.13
C TRP A 174 9.38 16.72 12.73
N ARG A 175 9.07 15.91 11.72
CA ARG A 175 9.27 16.22 10.30
C ARG A 175 7.90 16.18 9.62
N LEU A 176 7.68 17.11 8.69
CA LEU A 176 6.55 17.02 7.77
C LEU A 176 6.97 16.18 6.57
N CYS A 177 6.22 15.13 6.30
CA CYS A 177 6.36 14.38 5.07
C CYS A 177 5.40 14.98 4.04
N ARG A 178 5.96 15.34 2.88
CA ARG A 178 5.15 15.77 1.75
C ARG A 178 4.38 14.56 1.23
N TYR A 179 3.07 14.67 1.26
CA TYR A 179 2.14 13.74 0.66
C TYR A 179 1.71 14.36 -0.68
N VAL A 180 2.38 13.94 -1.75
CA VAL A 180 2.05 14.44 -3.09
C VAL A 180 1.01 13.51 -3.69
N VAL A 181 -0.15 14.07 -3.99
CA VAL A 181 -1.16 13.46 -4.83
C VAL A 181 -0.93 13.97 -6.24
N LYS A 182 -0.87 13.07 -7.22
CA LYS A 182 -1.16 13.47 -8.60
C LYS A 182 -2.67 13.64 -8.73
N LYS A 183 -3.19 14.85 -8.54
CA LYS A 183 -4.48 15.19 -9.14
C LYS A 183 -4.34 14.94 -10.65
N SER A 184 -5.13 14.02 -11.19
CA SER A 184 -5.48 14.13 -12.60
C SER A 184 -6.22 15.47 -12.72
N LEU A 185 -5.74 16.35 -13.60
CA LEU A 185 -6.47 17.56 -13.94
C LEU A 185 -7.86 17.15 -14.43
N ARG A 186 -8.87 17.50 -13.63
CA ARG A 186 -10.34 17.55 -13.87
C ARG A 186 -10.89 16.72 -15.01
#